data_AF-A0AAP0GUV2-F1
#
_entry.id   AF-A0AAP0GUV2-F1
#
_cell.length_a   1.000
_cell.length_b   1.000
_cell.length_c   1.000
_cell.angle_alpha   90.00
_cell.angle_beta   90.00
_cell.angle_gamma   90.00
#
_symmetry.space_group_name_H-M   'P 1'
#
loop_
_entity.id
_entity.type
_entity.pdbx_description
1 polymer ?
#
loop_
_entity_poly.entity_id
_entity_poly.type
_entity_poly.pdbx_seq_one_letter_code
_entity_poly.pdbx_strand_id
1 'polypeptide(L)'
;MAIRAYITTLVSSIQAAEDKNRGLRFTKTRVAGSCNGEGRRGLLLSTVVAAAAIDSKTQLLEKYLKKSQENKTKNDKERLDSYYKRNYKDYFALDEGALRQKKDLTEAEKGILEWLDANK
;
A
#
# COMPACT_ATOMS: atom_id res chain seq x y z
N MET A 1 17.01 19.36 28.15
CA MET A 1 15.82 20.23 27.94
C MET A 1 15.39 20.32 26.48
N ALA A 2 16.30 20.47 25.50
CA ALA A 2 15.95 20.68 24.08
C ALA A 2 15.19 19.52 23.40
N ILE A 3 15.55 18.26 23.71
CA ILE A 3 14.93 17.07 23.07
C ILE A 3 13.43 16.96 23.41
N ARG A 4 13.05 17.27 24.66
CA ARG A 4 11.64 17.22 25.08
C ARG A 4 10.79 18.24 24.34
N ALA A 5 11.32 19.45 24.13
CA ALA A 5 10.62 20.51 23.39
C ALA A 5 10.36 20.11 21.93
N TYR A 6 11.35 19.47 21.28
CA TYR A 6 11.22 19.01 19.89
C TYR A 6 10.14 17.92 19.74
N ILE A 7 10.11 16.96 20.66
CA ILE A 7 9.11 15.89 20.67
C ILE A 7 7.71 16.47 20.85
N THR A 8 7.52 17.43 21.77
CA THR A 8 6.21 18.07 21.98
C THR A 8 5.74 18.85 20.75
N THR A 9 6.64 19.52 20.03
CA THR A 9 6.28 20.24 18.80
C THR A 9 5.88 19.31 17.66
N LEU A 10 6.55 18.17 17.50
CA LEU A 10 6.20 17.18 16.49
C LEU A 10 4.83 16.55 16.75
N VAL A 11 4.58 16.11 17.98
CA VAL A 11 3.29 15.52 18.38
C VAL A 11 2.14 16.50 18.15
N SER A 12 2.32 17.78 18.51
CA SER A 12 1.29 18.81 18.31
C SER A 12 0.98 19.06 16.83
N SER A 13 2.00 19.04 15.96
CA SER A 13 1.82 19.24 14.51
C SER A 13 1.08 18.08 13.83
N ILE A 14 1.30 16.86 14.28
CA ILE A 14 0.62 15.65 13.77
C ILE A 14 -0.86 15.66 14.19
N GLN A 15 -1.16 15.96 15.46
CA GLN A 15 -2.53 16.07 15.95
C GLN A 15 -3.34 17.14 15.19
N ALA A 16 -2.72 18.29 14.91
CA ALA A 16 -3.35 19.38 14.16
C ALA A 16 -3.63 19.03 12.68
N ALA A 17 -2.88 18.09 12.10
CA ALA A 17 -3.12 17.60 10.74
C ALA A 17 -4.28 16.59 10.68
N GLU A 18 -4.45 15.77 11.72
CA GLU A 18 -5.55 14.78 11.81
C GLU A 18 -6.92 15.45 11.98
N ASP A 19 -7.01 16.51 12.78
CA ASP A 19 -8.27 17.22 13.01
C ASP A 19 -8.80 17.92 11.74
N LYS A 20 -7.92 18.34 10.82
CA LYS A 20 -8.31 18.92 9.53
C LYS A 20 -8.90 17.89 8.55
N ASN A 21 -8.65 16.60 8.74
CA ASN A 21 -9.11 15.54 7.84
C ASN A 21 -10.45 14.91 8.25
N ARG A 22 -10.97 15.22 9.45
CA ARG A 22 -12.28 14.73 9.93
C ARG A 22 -13.48 15.52 9.37
N GLY A 23 -13.23 16.56 8.56
CA GLY A 23 -14.27 17.44 8.00
C GLY A 23 -14.83 17.03 6.64
N LEU A 24 -14.21 16.11 5.89
CA LEU A 24 -14.72 15.68 4.57
C LEU A 24 -15.79 14.60 4.70
N ARG A 25 -16.92 14.95 5.33
CA ARG A 25 -18.17 14.18 5.19
C ARG A 25 -18.68 14.37 3.76
N PHE A 26 -18.68 13.29 2.99
CA PHE A 26 -19.24 13.24 1.65
C PHE A 26 -20.75 13.55 1.71
N THR A 27 -21.13 14.82 1.58
CA THR A 27 -22.53 15.22 1.43
C THR A 27 -23.01 14.82 0.04
N LYS A 28 -23.88 13.81 -0.02
CA LYS A 28 -24.65 13.40 -1.19
C LYS A 28 -25.50 14.58 -1.67
N THR A 29 -24.99 15.38 -2.61
CA THR A 29 -25.77 16.39 -3.32
C THR A 29 -26.78 15.68 -4.22
N ARG A 30 -28.08 15.75 -3.87
CA ARG A 30 -29.17 15.51 -4.82
C ARG A 30 -29.14 16.64 -5.84
N VAL A 31 -28.85 16.33 -7.09
CA VAL A 31 -29.03 17.27 -8.19
C VAL A 31 -30.53 17.39 -8.45
N ALA A 32 -31.09 18.54 -8.06
CA ALA A 32 -32.43 18.94 -8.43
C ALA A 32 -32.47 19.18 -9.96
N GLY A 33 -33.46 18.60 -10.62
CA GLY A 33 -33.69 18.81 -12.04
C GLY A 33 -34.17 20.24 -12.31
N SER A 34 -33.52 20.91 -13.26
CA SER A 34 -34.10 22.03 -13.96
C SER A 34 -34.29 21.63 -15.42
N CYS A 35 -35.56 21.62 -15.82
CA CYS A 35 -36.03 21.47 -17.18
C CYS A 35 -35.56 22.66 -18.03
N ASN A 36 -34.96 22.38 -19.18
CA ASN A 36 -34.94 23.15 -20.43
C ASN A 36 -34.34 22.14 -21.44
N GLY A 37 -35.15 21.49 -22.28
CA GLY A 37 -35.55 22.07 -23.55
C GLY A 37 -34.58 21.57 -24.62
N GLU A 38 -35.08 20.76 -25.56
CA GLU A 38 -34.45 20.33 -26.82
C GLU A 38 -33.58 19.05 -26.81
N GLY A 39 -34.01 18.06 -27.61
CA GLY A 39 -33.09 17.14 -28.27
C GLY A 39 -32.82 15.76 -27.67
N ARG A 40 -33.79 15.08 -27.03
CA ARG A 40 -33.65 13.66 -26.59
C ARG A 40 -33.65 12.64 -27.75
N ARG A 41 -32.85 12.82 -28.80
CA ARG A 41 -32.76 11.88 -29.94
C ARG A 41 -31.34 11.74 -30.53
N GLY A 42 -30.33 11.57 -29.69
CA GLY A 42 -28.94 11.45 -30.17
C GLY A 42 -28.03 10.43 -29.49
N LEU A 43 -28.51 9.66 -28.50
CA LEU A 43 -27.62 8.82 -27.68
C LEU A 43 -27.93 7.33 -27.80
N LEU A 44 -28.14 6.83 -29.02
CA LEU A 44 -28.31 5.39 -29.29
C LEU A 44 -27.35 4.87 -30.37
N LEU A 45 -26.21 5.54 -30.59
CA LEU A 45 -25.18 5.10 -31.53
C LEU A 45 -23.76 5.07 -30.95
N SER A 46 -23.59 5.17 -29.62
CA SER A 46 -22.28 5.07 -28.96
C SER A 46 -22.04 3.75 -28.21
N THR A 47 -23.08 2.94 -28.00
CA THR A 47 -22.99 1.65 -27.30
C THR A 47 -22.34 0.56 -28.14
N VAL A 48 -22.47 0.59 -29.46
CA VAL A 48 -21.89 -0.45 -30.35
C VAL A 48 -20.36 -0.29 -30.48
N VAL A 49 -19.86 0.95 -30.55
CA VAL A 49 -18.40 1.21 -30.56
C VAL A 49 -17.77 0.98 -29.18
N ALA A 50 -18.51 1.27 -28.10
CA ALA A 50 -18.08 0.92 -26.75
C ALA A 50 -17.98 -0.61 -26.56
N ALA A 51 -18.92 -1.39 -27.10
CA ALA A 51 -18.89 -2.85 -27.00
C ALA A 51 -17.65 -3.49 -27.66
N ALA A 52 -17.19 -2.95 -28.81
CA ALA A 52 -15.98 -3.43 -29.48
C ALA A 52 -14.67 -3.01 -28.76
N ALA A 53 -14.68 -1.88 -28.05
CA ALA A 53 -13.54 -1.40 -27.25
C ALA A 53 -13.50 -1.98 -25.82
N ILE A 54 -14.59 -2.59 -25.35
CA ILE A 54 -14.65 -3.36 -24.11
C ILE A 54 -13.81 -4.64 -24.28
N ASP A 55 -13.91 -5.30 -25.43
CA ASP A 55 -13.31 -6.62 -25.65
C ASP A 55 -11.77 -6.61 -25.57
N SER A 56 -11.12 -5.56 -26.08
CA SER A 56 -9.66 -5.42 -25.98
C SER A 56 -9.18 -5.08 -24.56
N LYS A 57 -9.97 -4.32 -23.80
CA LYS A 57 -9.68 -3.96 -22.40
C LYS A 57 -9.96 -5.11 -21.45
N THR A 58 -11.03 -5.87 -21.67
CA THR A 58 -11.35 -7.09 -20.90
C THR A 58 -10.29 -8.15 -21.14
N GLN A 59 -9.85 -8.37 -22.38
CA GLN A 59 -8.74 -9.29 -22.69
C GLN A 59 -7.43 -8.89 -22.01
N LEU A 60 -7.13 -7.58 -21.90
CA LEU A 60 -5.95 -7.11 -21.17
C LEU A 60 -6.06 -7.40 -19.67
N LEU A 61 -7.23 -7.12 -19.07
CA LEU A 61 -7.50 -7.40 -17.66
C LEU A 61 -7.40 -8.90 -17.35
N GLU A 62 -7.96 -9.75 -18.20
CA GLU A 62 -7.88 -11.21 -18.05
C GLU A 62 -6.44 -11.72 -18.09
N LYS A 63 -5.60 -11.16 -18.98
CA LYS A 63 -4.16 -11.48 -19.02
C LYS A 63 -3.45 -11.14 -17.70
N TYR A 64 -3.72 -9.96 -17.13
CA TYR A 64 -3.13 -9.56 -15.85
C TYR A 64 -3.68 -10.36 -14.68
N LEU A 65 -4.97 -10.67 -14.69
CA LEU A 65 -5.60 -11.52 -13.67
C LEU A 65 -4.98 -12.92 -13.67
N LYS A 66 -4.84 -13.52 -14.86
CA LYS A 66 -4.17 -14.81 -15.05
C LYS A 66 -2.72 -14.77 -14.56
N LYS A 67 -1.94 -13.74 -14.94
CA LYS A 67 -0.56 -13.55 -14.46
C LYS A 67 -0.49 -13.42 -12.94
N SER A 68 -1.44 -12.72 -12.32
CA SER A 68 -1.49 -12.56 -10.87
C SER A 68 -1.83 -13.88 -10.17
N GLN A 69 -2.73 -14.69 -10.73
CA GLN A 69 -3.10 -16.00 -10.21
C GLN A 69 -1.90 -16.97 -10.26
N GLU A 70 -1.23 -17.04 -11.41
CA GLU A 70 -0.09 -17.94 -11.65
C GLU A 70 1.12 -17.58 -10.77
N ASN A 71 1.36 -16.29 -10.53
CA ASN A 71 2.51 -15.82 -9.74
C ASN A 71 2.17 -15.54 -8.28
N LYS A 72 0.97 -15.91 -7.80
CA LYS A 72 0.51 -15.54 -6.44
C LYS A 72 1.51 -15.96 -5.36
N THR A 73 1.96 -17.21 -5.38
CA THR A 73 2.91 -17.76 -4.40
C THR A 73 4.25 -17.02 -4.40
N LYS A 74 4.78 -16.69 -5.58
CA LYS A 74 6.00 -15.91 -5.74
C LYS A 74 5.83 -14.49 -5.21
N ASN A 75 4.76 -13.80 -5.62
CA ASN A 75 4.47 -12.44 -5.18
C ASN A 75 4.23 -12.37 -3.66
N ASP A 76 3.50 -13.33 -3.09
CA ASP A 76 3.24 -13.38 -1.65
C ASP A 76 4.54 -13.58 -0.86
N LYS A 77 5.45 -14.45 -1.35
CA LYS A 77 6.78 -14.63 -0.77
C LYS A 77 7.61 -13.34 -0.84
N GLU A 78 7.67 -12.69 -2.00
CA GLU A 78 8.42 -11.44 -2.18
C GLU A 78 7.86 -10.29 -1.32
N ARG A 79 6.52 -10.23 -1.16
CA ARG A 79 5.87 -9.27 -0.26
C ARG A 79 6.24 -9.50 1.19
N LEU A 80 6.23 -10.75 1.66
CA LEU A 80 6.65 -11.09 3.02
C LEU A 80 8.13 -10.79 3.24
N ASP A 81 8.99 -11.20 2.32
CA ASP A 81 10.43 -10.95 2.40
C ASP A 81 10.75 -9.44 2.43
N SER A 82 10.09 -8.66 1.57
CA SER A 82 10.19 -7.19 1.58
C SER A 82 9.69 -6.55 2.88
N TYR A 83 8.62 -7.10 3.47
CA TYR A 83 8.09 -6.64 4.75
C TYR A 83 9.09 -6.85 5.89
N TYR A 84 9.75 -8.01 5.92
CA TYR A 84 10.77 -8.29 6.95
C TYR A 84 12.05 -7.48 6.73
N LYS A 85 12.52 -7.34 5.48
CA LYS A 85 13.71 -6.54 5.14
C LYS A 85 13.62 -5.09 5.61
N ARG A 86 12.51 -4.41 5.34
CA ARG A 86 12.37 -2.98 5.67
C ARG A 86 12.30 -2.71 7.17
N ASN A 87 11.73 -3.63 7.93
CA ASN A 87 11.56 -3.49 9.38
C ASN A 87 12.68 -4.21 10.16
N TYR A 88 13.63 -4.81 9.46
CA TYR A 88 14.64 -5.67 10.08
C TYR A 88 15.49 -4.92 11.11
N LYS A 89 15.87 -3.68 10.77
CA LYS A 89 16.65 -2.80 11.65
C LYS A 89 15.90 -2.50 12.96
N ASP A 90 14.58 -2.39 12.93
CA ASP A 90 13.81 -2.06 14.13
C ASP A 90 13.60 -3.27 15.04
N TYR A 91 13.54 -4.49 14.49
CA TYR A 91 13.35 -5.70 15.28
C TYR A 91 14.64 -6.28 15.86
N PHE A 92 15.74 -6.20 15.13
CA PHE A 92 16.97 -6.92 15.50
C PHE A 92 18.18 -6.03 15.76
N ALA A 93 18.12 -4.70 15.56
CA ALA A 93 19.28 -3.86 15.86
C ALA A 93 19.71 -3.93 17.34
N LEU A 94 18.76 -4.21 18.25
CA LEU A 94 19.03 -4.33 19.68
C LEU A 94 19.64 -5.70 20.03
N ASP A 95 19.14 -6.77 19.42
CA ASP A 95 19.58 -8.13 19.70
C ASP A 95 20.82 -8.55 18.88
N GLU A 96 21.09 -7.93 17.73
CA GLU A 96 22.27 -8.21 16.88
C GLU A 96 23.57 -8.04 17.67
N GLY A 97 23.66 -6.99 18.49
CA GLY A 97 24.85 -6.73 19.32
C GLY A 97 25.10 -7.82 20.36
N ALA A 98 24.04 -8.31 21.01
CA ALA A 98 24.12 -9.37 22.01
C ALA A 98 24.41 -10.74 21.36
N LEU A 99 23.79 -11.03 20.22
CA LEU A 99 24.03 -12.26 19.45
C LEU A 99 25.47 -12.37 18.96
N ARG A 100 26.07 -11.30 18.44
CA ARG A 100 27.46 -11.31 17.95
C ARG A 100 28.50 -11.46 19.06
N GLN A 101 28.14 -11.15 20.31
CA GLN A 101 29.03 -11.29 21.47
C GLN A 101 28.96 -12.66 22.14
N LYS A 102 27.94 -13.47 21.84
CA LYS A 102 27.86 -14.86 22.32
C LYS A 102 28.96 -15.71 21.69
N LYS A 103 29.61 -16.55 22.50
CA LYS A 103 30.65 -17.50 22.02
C LYS A 103 30.03 -18.77 21.42
N ASP A 104 28.94 -19.25 21.99
CA ASP A 104 28.23 -20.44 21.54
C ASP A 104 26.88 -20.05 20.94
N LEU A 105 26.79 -20.05 19.60
CA LEU A 105 25.54 -19.78 18.90
C LEU A 105 24.83 -21.10 18.55
N THR A 106 23.53 -21.13 18.83
CA THR A 106 22.62 -22.15 18.33
C THR A 106 22.47 -22.07 16.80
N GLU A 107 22.03 -23.14 16.17
CA GLU A 107 21.85 -23.20 14.71
C GLU A 107 20.90 -22.12 14.20
N ALA A 108 19.82 -21.83 14.95
CA ALA A 108 18.90 -20.74 14.65
C ALA A 108 19.56 -19.36 14.75
N GLU A 109 20.37 -19.11 15.78
CA GLU A 109 21.12 -17.85 15.96
C GLU A 109 22.14 -17.64 14.83
N LYS A 110 22.81 -18.71 14.38
CA LYS A 110 23.70 -18.66 13.20
C LYS A 110 22.92 -18.31 11.93
N GLY A 111 21.78 -18.95 11.69
CA GLY A 111 20.92 -18.65 10.54
C GLY A 111 20.40 -17.21 10.54
N ILE A 112 20.08 -16.67 11.73
CA ILE A 112 19.69 -15.26 11.88
C ILE A 112 20.84 -14.33 11.51
N LEU A 113 22.07 -14.58 12.00
CA LEU A 113 23.25 -13.78 11.65
C LEU A 113 23.62 -13.85 10.16
N GLU A 114 23.51 -15.02 9.55
CA GLU A 114 23.78 -15.20 8.12
C GLU A 114 22.74 -14.46 7.26
N TRP A 115 21.45 -14.59 7.61
CA TRP A 115 20.38 -13.85 6.95
C TRP A 115 20.56 -12.33 7.13
N LEU A 116 21.00 -11.91 8.31
CA LEU A 116 21.38 -10.54 8.63
C LEU A 116 22.41 -9.97 7.67
N ASP A 117 23.53 -10.66 7.54
CA ASP A 117 24.65 -10.22 6.71
C ASP A 117 24.27 -10.21 5.23
N ALA A 118 23.39 -11.13 4.80
CA ALA A 118 22.89 -11.18 3.43
C ALA A 118 21.84 -10.10 3.07
N ASN A 119 21.17 -9.49 4.07
CA ASN A 119 20.03 -8.58 3.86
C ASN A 119 20.25 -7.17 4.46
N LYS A 120 21.48 -6.85 4.87
CA LYS A 120 21.87 -5.56 5.47
C LYS A 120 21.95 -4.41 4.45
#